data_AF-A0A1H6FG30-F1
#
_entry.id   AF-A0A1H6FG30-F1
#
_cell.length_a   1.000
_cell.length_b   1.000
_cell.length_c   1.000
_cell.angle_alpha   90.00
_cell.angle_beta   90.00
_cell.angle_gamma   90.00
#
_symmetry.space_group_name_H-M   'P 1'
#
loop_
_entity.id
_entity.type
_entity.pdbx_description
1 polymer ?
#
loop_
_entity_poly.entity_id
_entity_poly.type
_entity_poly.pdbx_seq_one_letter_code
_entity_poly.pdbx_strand_id
1 'polypeptide(L)'
;MIDNSLKSVLDDEKISNALIKNSVEKLCNNSRLYIFSDHCDIRKPHASKQENQGKVRTLDGKIVNGYTTLNSVILDERKKNLTLSNISVFSNKDDDFICKKELEDYHKDNIKNPIRKAEIAEKIEDESLINMGVILKKHLKKQSEAFKQASPDISLCHVHDRAADSIEYLEFVKDELGDDAVVRVKKSRNSNQAKINPDTGRKVHIKLINSTFANQKVYLINKLTLKGKCYQNAKCLIEWDKINLNGHDYTTIRATLYKRDGSKLYKEAVVKERLHVTFFFKV
;
A
#
# COMPACT_ATOMS: atom_id res chain seq x y z
N MET A 1 6.93 32.68 20.36
CA MET A 1 6.49 32.13 19.06
C MET A 1 4.96 32.03 19.00
N ILE A 2 4.23 33.12 19.27
CA ILE A 2 2.74 33.21 19.22
C ILE A 2 2.30 34.54 18.56
N ASP A 3 3.25 35.32 18.02
CA ASP A 3 3.07 36.65 17.47
C ASP A 3 2.89 36.66 15.94
N ASN A 4 2.61 35.50 15.31
CA ASN A 4 2.54 35.34 13.86
C ASN A 4 3.78 35.85 13.08
N SER A 5 4.93 35.98 13.74
CA SER A 5 6.18 36.48 13.13
C SER A 5 6.98 35.41 12.35
N LEU A 6 6.40 34.21 12.18
CA LEU A 6 6.97 33.15 11.35
C LEU A 6 7.00 33.60 9.88
N LYS A 7 8.18 34.02 9.41
CA LYS A 7 8.43 34.39 8.00
C LYS A 7 8.23 33.24 7.01
N SER A 8 8.23 32.00 7.49
CA SER A 8 7.94 30.82 6.70
C SER A 8 6.76 30.07 7.32
N VAL A 9 5.64 29.99 6.59
CA VAL A 9 4.56 29.06 6.91
C VAL A 9 5.13 27.65 6.78
N LEU A 10 5.08 26.87 7.87
CA LEU A 10 5.39 25.43 7.83
C LEU A 10 4.12 24.71 7.38
N ASP A 11 4.11 24.25 6.14
CA ASP A 11 3.05 23.43 5.57
C ASP A 11 3.54 21.97 5.40
N ASP A 12 2.60 21.06 5.19
CA ASP A 12 2.88 19.64 5.03
C ASP A 12 3.70 19.34 3.77
N GLU A 13 3.55 20.15 2.71
CA GLU A 13 4.35 20.03 1.50
C GLU A 13 5.83 20.30 1.75
N LYS A 14 6.19 21.35 2.50
CA LYS A 14 7.58 21.65 2.89
C LYS A 14 8.17 20.53 3.75
N ILE A 15 7.38 19.98 4.66
CA ILE A 15 7.81 18.84 5.49
C ILE A 15 8.05 17.61 4.60
N SER A 16 7.12 17.31 3.69
CA SER A 16 7.25 16.23 2.70
C SER A 16 8.53 16.40 1.87
N ASN A 17 8.75 17.58 1.28
CA ASN A 17 9.93 17.89 0.48
C ASN A 17 11.23 17.72 1.27
N ALA A 18 11.27 18.20 2.51
CA ALA A 18 12.43 18.06 3.38
C ALA A 18 12.72 16.60 3.74
N LEU A 19 11.69 15.81 4.06
CA LEU A 19 11.82 14.38 4.35
C LEU A 19 12.33 13.58 3.15
N ILE A 20 11.80 13.87 1.96
CA ILE A 20 12.22 13.22 0.71
C ILE A 20 13.68 13.56 0.45
N LYS A 21 14.04 14.85 0.46
CA LYS A 21 15.42 15.29 0.23
C LYS A 21 16.41 14.62 1.18
N ASN A 22 16.12 14.65 2.49
CA ASN A 22 16.96 14.00 3.49
C ASN A 22 17.08 12.48 3.28
N SER A 23 15.99 11.83 2.84
CA SER A 23 16.00 10.39 2.56
C SER A 23 16.82 10.05 1.33
N VAL A 24 16.73 10.86 0.28
CA VAL A 24 17.54 10.71 -0.94
C VAL A 24 19.01 10.87 -0.60
N GLU A 25 19.42 11.95 0.07
CA GLU A 25 20.81 12.18 0.49
C GLU A 25 21.39 11.03 1.30
N LYS A 26 20.57 10.42 2.18
CA LYS A 26 20.98 9.32 3.05
C LYS A 26 21.06 7.97 2.33
N LEU A 27 20.20 7.73 1.35
CA LEU A 27 19.92 6.38 0.84
C LEU A 27 20.19 6.18 -0.65
N CYS A 28 20.49 7.22 -1.43
CA CYS A 28 20.69 7.14 -2.88
C CYS A 28 21.82 6.19 -3.31
N ASN A 29 22.81 5.95 -2.45
CA ASN A 29 23.94 5.05 -2.74
C ASN A 29 23.60 3.55 -2.59
N ASN A 30 22.37 3.19 -2.21
CA ASN A 30 21.94 1.79 -2.16
C ASN A 30 21.43 1.35 -3.52
N SER A 31 21.67 0.09 -3.90
CA SER A 31 21.13 -0.46 -5.14
C SER A 31 19.62 -0.74 -5.06
N ARG A 32 19.12 -1.08 -3.85
CA ARG A 32 17.69 -1.34 -3.63
C ARG A 32 17.15 -0.74 -2.34
N LEU A 33 15.93 -0.22 -2.40
CA LEU A 33 15.18 0.30 -1.25
C LEU A 33 13.79 -0.33 -1.15
N TYR A 34 13.32 -0.52 0.08
CA TYR A 34 11.97 -0.99 0.37
C TYR A 34 11.19 0.13 1.05
N ILE A 35 10.13 0.60 0.38
CA ILE A 35 9.29 1.72 0.84
C ILE A 35 8.02 1.13 1.44
N PHE A 36 7.78 1.37 2.72
CA PHE A 36 6.56 0.96 3.41
C PHE A 36 5.69 2.19 3.59
N SER A 37 4.50 2.18 3.02
CA SER A 37 3.53 3.26 3.28
C SER A 37 2.20 2.73 3.76
N ASP A 38 1.65 3.42 4.75
CA ASP A 38 0.36 3.11 5.32
C ASP A 38 -0.38 4.38 5.71
N HIS A 39 -1.71 4.31 5.60
CA HIS A 39 -2.58 5.38 6.04
C HIS A 39 -2.82 5.25 7.55
N CYS A 40 -2.79 6.35 8.27
CA CYS A 40 -3.15 6.38 9.67
C CYS A 40 -3.92 7.65 10.03
N ASP A 41 -4.81 7.50 11.00
CA ASP A 41 -5.66 8.58 11.47
C ASP A 41 -5.01 9.31 12.66
N ILE A 42 -4.82 10.62 12.51
CA ILE A 42 -4.52 11.53 13.62
C ILE A 42 -5.84 11.90 14.29
N ARG A 43 -6.04 11.43 15.52
CA ARG A 43 -7.27 11.64 16.30
C ARG A 43 -7.13 12.87 17.20
N LYS A 44 -8.03 13.83 17.04
CA LYS A 44 -8.07 15.09 17.81
C LYS A 44 -9.44 15.27 18.47
N PRO A 45 -9.86 14.39 19.40
CA PRO A 45 -11.22 14.38 19.93
C PRO A 45 -11.64 15.67 20.66
N HIS A 46 -10.68 16.46 21.13
CA HIS A 46 -10.94 17.71 21.87
C HIS A 46 -10.75 18.98 21.03
N ALA A 47 -10.30 18.86 19.78
CA ALA A 47 -10.12 20.03 18.93
C ALA A 47 -11.47 20.44 18.32
N SER A 48 -11.79 21.74 18.33
CA SER A 48 -13.04 22.28 17.78
C SER A 48 -12.85 23.45 16.79
N LYS A 49 -11.63 23.97 16.65
CA LYS A 49 -11.30 25.16 15.84
C LYS A 49 -10.02 24.95 15.02
N GLN A 50 -10.03 23.93 14.16
CA GLN A 50 -8.94 23.70 13.20
C GLN A 50 -9.51 23.72 11.78
N GLU A 51 -8.69 24.19 10.84
CA GLU A 51 -9.03 24.26 9.42
C GLU A 51 -9.37 22.87 8.86
N ASN A 52 -10.42 22.82 8.04
CA ASN A 52 -10.91 21.61 7.38
C ASN A 52 -10.98 20.41 8.33
N GLN A 53 -11.44 20.60 9.57
CA GLN A 53 -11.38 19.55 10.58
C GLN A 53 -12.22 18.32 10.18
N GLY A 54 -11.52 17.26 9.80
CA GLY A 54 -12.11 16.03 9.31
C GLY A 54 -12.69 15.14 10.40
N LYS A 55 -13.19 13.98 9.97
CA LYS A 55 -13.74 12.93 10.82
C LYS A 55 -12.97 11.62 10.60
N VAL A 56 -12.47 11.05 11.69
CA VAL A 56 -11.69 9.80 11.68
C VAL A 56 -12.21 8.81 12.71
N ARG A 57 -11.82 7.54 12.58
CA ARG A 57 -12.30 6.48 13.48
C ARG A 57 -11.29 6.20 14.60
N THR A 58 -11.78 6.18 15.84
CA THR A 58 -11.01 5.74 17.00
C THR A 58 -10.73 4.24 16.99
N LEU A 59 -9.82 3.77 17.84
CA LEU A 59 -9.52 2.34 17.97
C LEU A 59 -10.72 1.54 18.52
N ASP A 60 -11.59 2.18 19.31
CA ASP A 60 -12.86 1.62 19.80
C ASP A 60 -14.03 1.84 18.81
N GLY A 61 -13.76 2.38 17.62
CA GLY A 61 -14.72 2.44 16.52
C GLY A 61 -15.61 3.69 16.47
N LYS A 62 -15.47 4.63 17.40
CA LYS A 62 -16.19 5.92 17.44
C LYS A 62 -15.65 6.88 16.39
N ILE A 63 -16.49 7.79 15.91
CA ILE A 63 -16.08 8.86 15.00
C ILE A 63 -15.72 10.09 15.83
N VAL A 64 -14.50 10.60 15.65
CA VAL A 64 -13.99 11.79 16.32
C VAL A 64 -13.39 12.75 15.31
N ASN A 65 -13.15 13.98 15.74
CA ASN A 65 -12.42 14.95 14.94
C ASN A 65 -10.99 14.48 14.67
N GLY A 66 -10.46 14.75 13.48
CA GLY A 66 -9.10 14.38 13.12
C GLY A 66 -8.81 14.48 11.63
N TYR A 67 -7.65 13.95 11.25
CA TYR A 67 -7.13 13.98 9.87
C TYR A 67 -6.61 12.60 9.51
N THR A 68 -6.62 12.28 8.22
CA THR A 68 -5.95 11.09 7.71
C THR A 68 -4.56 11.50 7.22
N THR A 69 -3.59 10.65 7.47
CA THR A 69 -2.23 10.82 6.98
C THR A 69 -1.78 9.59 6.22
N LEU A 70 -0.90 9.78 5.26
CA LEU A 70 -0.13 8.72 4.62
C LEU A 70 1.33 8.96 4.97
N ASN A 71 1.98 7.95 5.55
CA ASN A 71 3.38 8.05 5.95
C ASN A 71 4.17 6.97 5.22
N SER A 72 5.39 7.32 4.78
CA SER A 72 6.31 6.37 4.17
C SER A 72 7.59 6.24 4.95
N VAL A 73 8.01 5.01 5.19
CA VAL A 73 9.29 4.67 5.82
C VAL A 73 10.08 3.79 4.88
N ILE A 74 11.37 4.09 4.70
CA ILE A 74 12.26 3.34 3.83
C ILE A 74 13.20 2.48 4.66
N LEU A 75 13.34 1.22 4.26
CA LEU A 75 14.34 0.28 4.73
C LEU A 75 15.36 0.03 3.62
N ASP A 76 16.64 0.17 3.95
CA ASP A 76 17.73 -0.17 3.02
C ASP A 76 17.83 -1.67 2.73
N GLU A 77 18.52 -2.04 1.64
CA GLU A 77 18.75 -3.44 1.27
C GLU A 77 19.47 -4.25 2.34
N ARG A 78 20.32 -3.59 3.14
CA ARG A 78 21.08 -4.20 4.24
C ARG A 78 20.21 -4.43 5.48
N LYS A 79 18.97 -3.92 5.48
CA LYS A 79 17.98 -3.99 6.56
C LYS A 79 18.48 -3.42 7.88
N LYS A 80 19.36 -2.43 7.81
CA LYS A 80 19.98 -1.80 8.99
C LYS A 80 19.45 -0.39 9.23
N ASN A 81 19.08 0.33 8.18
CA ASN A 81 18.63 1.70 8.30
C ASN A 81 17.16 1.85 7.95
N LEU A 82 16.41 2.38 8.91
CA LEU A 82 15.03 2.78 8.75
C LEU A 82 14.96 4.32 8.72
N THR A 83 14.30 4.90 7.72
CA THR A 83 14.24 6.36 7.54
C THR A 83 12.81 6.79 7.20
N LEU A 84 12.23 7.71 7.98
CA LEU A 84 10.97 8.37 7.61
C LEU A 84 11.24 9.23 6.38
N SER A 85 10.44 9.04 5.34
CA SER A 85 10.78 9.49 3.99
C SER A 85 9.78 10.40 3.33
N ASN A 86 8.52 10.33 3.74
CA ASN A 86 7.48 11.21 3.24
C ASN A 86 6.26 11.17 4.16
N ILE A 87 5.48 12.24 4.14
CA ILE A 87 4.20 12.37 4.82
C ILE A 87 3.24 13.14 3.91
N SER A 88 1.97 12.76 3.93
CA SER A 88 0.88 13.57 3.37
C SER A 88 -0.24 13.62 4.39
N VAL A 89 -0.83 14.80 4.60
CA VAL A 89 -1.93 15.01 5.54
C VAL A 89 -3.12 15.51 4.75
N PHE A 90 -4.31 14.97 5.00
CA PHE A 90 -5.51 15.43 4.32
C PHE A 90 -6.76 15.22 5.16
N SER A 91 -7.83 15.91 4.77
CA SER A 91 -9.12 15.86 5.44
C SER A 91 -10.23 15.38 4.51
N ASN A 92 -11.21 14.67 5.08
CA ASN A 92 -12.47 14.37 4.40
C ASN A 92 -13.50 15.51 4.47
N LYS A 93 -13.09 16.65 5.02
CA LYS A 93 -13.82 17.92 5.03
C LYS A 93 -13.12 19.00 4.21
N ASP A 94 -12.07 18.62 3.50
CA ASP A 94 -11.45 19.49 2.50
C ASP A 94 -12.42 19.65 1.32
N ASP A 95 -12.43 20.84 0.71
CA ASP A 95 -13.31 21.12 -0.42
C ASP A 95 -12.96 20.20 -1.60
N ASP A 96 -11.68 19.90 -1.79
CA ASP A 96 -11.18 19.04 -2.86
C ASP A 96 -11.35 17.54 -2.57
N PHE A 97 -11.90 17.20 -1.40
CA PHE A 97 -12.14 15.80 -1.04
C PHE A 97 -13.33 15.20 -1.82
N ILE A 98 -13.05 14.13 -2.56
CA ILE A 98 -14.07 13.34 -3.26
C ILE A 98 -13.93 11.88 -2.84
N CYS A 99 -14.98 11.33 -2.22
CA CYS A 99 -14.91 9.96 -1.75
C CYS A 99 -14.81 8.96 -2.93
N LYS A 100 -14.21 7.79 -2.71
CA LYS A 100 -14.02 6.79 -3.76
C LYS A 100 -15.33 6.44 -4.49
N LYS A 101 -16.42 6.28 -3.74
CA LYS A 101 -17.73 5.95 -4.30
C LYS A 101 -18.25 7.05 -5.23
N GLU A 102 -18.11 8.31 -4.82
CA GLU A 102 -18.55 9.46 -5.62
C GLU A 102 -17.72 9.57 -6.90
N LEU A 103 -16.40 9.32 -6.84
CA LEU A 103 -15.55 9.29 -8.03
C LEU A 103 -15.92 8.12 -8.97
N GLU A 104 -16.25 6.95 -8.41
CA GLU A 104 -16.77 5.83 -9.21
C GLU A 104 -18.11 6.15 -9.87
N ASP A 105 -19.00 6.86 -9.15
CA ASP A 105 -20.29 7.31 -9.67
C ASP A 105 -20.10 8.38 -10.77
N TYR A 106 -19.10 9.25 -10.64
CA TYR A 106 -18.71 10.20 -11.70
C TYR A 106 -18.29 9.47 -12.98
N HIS A 107 -17.38 8.51 -12.90
CA HIS A 107 -16.89 7.76 -14.07
C HIS A 107 -17.97 6.90 -14.74
N LYS A 108 -19.01 6.50 -14.00
CA LYS A 108 -20.16 5.74 -14.51
C LYS A 108 -21.30 6.63 -14.99
N ASP A 109 -21.12 7.95 -14.99
CA ASP A 109 -22.15 8.94 -15.32
C ASP A 109 -23.42 8.82 -14.44
N ASN A 110 -23.25 8.42 -13.18
CA ASN A 110 -24.33 8.28 -12.22
C ASN A 110 -24.60 9.56 -11.40
N ILE A 111 -23.79 10.61 -11.58
CA ILE A 111 -23.97 11.89 -10.89
C ILE A 111 -25.03 12.72 -11.61
N LYS A 112 -26.20 12.83 -10.99
CA LYS A 112 -27.36 13.56 -11.56
C LYS A 112 -27.21 15.08 -11.53
N ASN A 113 -26.43 15.63 -10.60
CA ASN A 113 -26.28 17.08 -10.46
C ASN A 113 -25.20 17.58 -11.46
N PRO A 114 -25.55 18.38 -12.48
CA PRO A 114 -24.60 18.84 -13.49
C PRO A 114 -23.55 19.79 -12.91
N ILE A 115 -23.90 20.60 -11.90
CA ILE A 115 -22.95 21.50 -11.23
C ILE A 115 -21.87 20.68 -10.53
N ARG A 116 -22.29 19.68 -9.74
CA ARG A 116 -21.35 18.79 -9.04
C ARG A 116 -20.47 18.00 -10.00
N LYS A 117 -21.03 17.58 -11.14
CA LYS A 117 -20.27 16.90 -12.19
C LYS A 117 -19.17 17.80 -12.77
N ALA A 118 -19.48 19.07 -13.01
CA ALA A 118 -18.50 20.07 -13.47
C ALA A 118 -17.42 20.33 -12.41
N GLU A 119 -17.79 20.50 -11.13
CA GLU A 119 -16.83 20.66 -10.02
C GLU A 119 -15.85 19.48 -9.92
N ILE A 120 -16.34 18.25 -10.07
CA ILE A 120 -15.48 17.06 -10.03
C ILE A 120 -14.55 17.02 -11.25
N ALA A 121 -15.04 17.42 -12.43
CA ALA A 121 -14.23 17.49 -13.64
C ALA A 121 -13.08 18.50 -13.49
N GLU A 122 -13.37 19.68 -12.98
CA GLU A 122 -12.38 20.73 -12.69
C GLU A 122 -11.30 20.22 -11.73
N LYS A 123 -11.70 19.55 -10.65
CA LYS A 123 -10.77 18.97 -9.65
C LYS A 123 -9.86 17.87 -10.19
N ILE A 124 -10.30 17.19 -11.24
CA ILE A 124 -9.50 16.17 -11.93
C ILE A 124 -8.51 16.86 -12.87
N GLU A 125 -8.97 17.90 -13.58
CA GLU A 125 -8.18 18.65 -14.55
C GLU A 125 -7.06 19.47 -13.89
N ASP A 126 -7.34 20.14 -12.77
CA ASP A 126 -6.36 20.94 -12.03
C ASP A 126 -5.49 20.12 -11.07
N GLU A 127 -5.66 18.79 -11.06
CA GLU A 127 -5.03 17.85 -10.15
C GLU A 127 -5.19 18.21 -8.65
N SER A 128 -6.23 18.94 -8.24
CA SER A 128 -6.50 19.27 -6.83
C SER A 128 -7.15 18.11 -6.06
N LEU A 129 -7.84 17.19 -6.75
CA LEU A 129 -8.63 16.12 -6.14
C LEU A 129 -7.88 15.37 -5.02
N ILE A 130 -8.55 15.26 -3.87
CA ILE A 130 -8.07 14.56 -2.68
C ILE A 130 -8.90 13.31 -2.41
N ASN A 131 -8.23 12.15 -2.38
CA ASN A 131 -8.70 10.96 -1.70
C ASN A 131 -7.54 10.01 -1.41
N MET A 132 -7.81 8.94 -0.65
CA MET A 132 -6.80 7.93 -0.26
C MET A 132 -5.99 7.38 -1.45
N GLY A 133 -6.64 7.08 -2.58
CA GLY A 133 -5.99 6.49 -3.74
C GLY A 133 -5.14 7.49 -4.51
N VAL A 134 -5.65 8.70 -4.71
CA VAL A 134 -4.94 9.78 -5.39
C VAL A 134 -3.76 10.26 -4.56
N ILE A 135 -3.95 10.44 -3.26
CA ILE A 135 -2.86 10.79 -2.34
C ILE A 135 -1.78 9.70 -2.35
N LEU A 136 -2.15 8.42 -2.32
CA LEU A 136 -1.17 7.32 -2.44
C LEU A 136 -0.34 7.44 -3.73
N LYS A 137 -0.98 7.60 -4.89
CA LYS A 137 -0.25 7.71 -6.17
C LYS A 137 0.68 8.92 -6.20
N LYS A 138 0.18 10.12 -5.86
CA LYS A 138 0.99 11.35 -5.79
C LYS A 138 2.17 11.20 -4.83
N HIS A 139 1.91 10.64 -3.65
CA HIS A 139 2.92 10.42 -2.62
C HIS A 139 4.05 9.49 -3.08
N LEU A 140 3.71 8.36 -3.72
CA LEU A 140 4.71 7.41 -4.23
C LEU A 140 5.46 7.96 -5.44
N LYS A 141 4.76 8.64 -6.36
CA LYS A 141 5.36 9.26 -7.55
C LYS A 141 6.45 10.26 -7.17
N LYS A 142 6.13 11.19 -6.26
CA LYS A 142 7.07 12.21 -5.77
C LYS A 142 8.33 11.60 -5.16
N GLN A 143 8.18 10.49 -4.42
CA GLN A 143 9.33 9.77 -3.86
C GLN A 143 10.15 9.06 -4.94
N SER A 144 9.49 8.33 -5.83
CA SER A 144 10.15 7.56 -6.90
C SER A 144 10.98 8.46 -7.80
N GLU A 145 10.38 9.56 -8.27
CA GLU A 145 11.06 10.54 -9.12
C GLU A 145 12.27 11.16 -8.43
N ALA A 146 12.14 11.57 -7.17
CA ALA A 146 13.25 12.16 -6.42
C ALA A 146 14.44 11.19 -6.24
N PHE A 147 14.17 9.91 -5.98
CA PHE A 147 15.22 8.90 -5.86
C PHE A 147 15.88 8.60 -7.20
N LYS A 148 15.11 8.47 -8.28
CA LYS A 148 15.63 8.19 -9.63
C LYS A 148 16.38 9.36 -10.21
N GLN A 149 16.01 10.60 -9.86
CA GLN A 149 16.78 11.79 -10.23
C GLN A 149 18.19 11.75 -9.62
N ALA A 150 18.31 11.30 -8.37
CA ALA A 150 19.61 11.23 -7.68
C ALA A 150 20.41 9.95 -8.01
N SER A 151 19.74 8.84 -8.29
CA SER A 151 20.33 7.55 -8.64
C SER A 151 19.46 6.83 -9.67
N PRO A 152 19.71 7.03 -10.99
CA PRO A 152 18.86 6.49 -12.05
C PRO A 152 18.66 4.97 -12.01
N ASP A 153 19.68 4.23 -11.57
CA ASP A 153 19.66 2.76 -11.53
C ASP A 153 19.07 2.18 -10.22
N ILE A 154 18.53 3.03 -9.34
CA ILE A 154 18.01 2.57 -8.05
C ILE A 154 16.76 1.72 -8.23
N SER A 155 16.73 0.56 -7.58
CA SER A 155 15.56 -0.31 -7.55
C SER A 155 14.68 0.02 -6.34
N LEU A 156 13.46 0.51 -6.59
CA LEU A 156 12.50 0.82 -5.54
C LEU A 156 11.42 -0.26 -5.45
N CYS A 157 11.07 -0.65 -4.23
CA CYS A 157 10.06 -1.67 -3.96
C CYS A 157 9.04 -1.18 -2.95
N HIS A 158 7.82 -0.95 -3.39
CA HIS A 158 6.70 -0.47 -2.58
C HIS A 158 6.03 -1.63 -1.86
N VAL A 159 5.90 -1.56 -0.53
CA VAL A 159 5.36 -2.64 0.31
C VAL A 159 4.10 -2.17 1.00
N HIS A 160 2.96 -2.74 0.61
CA HIS A 160 1.65 -2.35 1.12
C HIS A 160 0.80 -3.53 1.58
N ASP A 161 -0.20 -3.19 2.39
CA ASP A 161 -1.21 -4.13 2.84
C ASP A 161 -2.27 -4.39 1.75
N ARG A 162 -3.40 -4.99 2.13
CA ARG A 162 -4.46 -5.34 1.18
C ARG A 162 -5.27 -4.18 0.65
N ALA A 163 -5.13 -2.96 1.20
CA ALA A 163 -5.84 -1.80 0.68
C ALA A 163 -5.36 -1.44 -0.74
N ALA A 164 -4.07 -1.65 -1.02
CA ALA A 164 -3.44 -1.44 -2.32
C ALA A 164 -3.66 -2.59 -3.32
N ASP A 165 -4.42 -3.63 -2.95
CA ASP A 165 -4.71 -4.79 -3.81
C ASP A 165 -5.74 -4.43 -4.89
N SER A 166 -5.30 -3.70 -5.91
CA SER A 166 -6.09 -3.27 -7.07
C SER A 166 -5.23 -3.31 -8.34
N ILE A 167 -5.87 -3.51 -9.49
CA ILE A 167 -5.16 -3.60 -10.78
C ILE A 167 -4.55 -2.23 -11.11
N GLU A 168 -5.34 -1.17 -10.89
CA GLU A 168 -4.97 0.22 -11.16
C GLU A 168 -3.77 0.71 -10.34
N TYR A 169 -3.58 0.15 -9.14
CA TYR A 169 -2.41 0.42 -8.31
C TYR A 169 -1.17 -0.34 -8.82
N LEU A 170 -1.34 -1.60 -9.15
CA LEU A 170 -0.24 -2.46 -9.60
C LEU A 170 0.33 -1.97 -10.95
N GLU A 171 -0.54 -1.59 -11.88
CA GLU A 171 -0.18 -1.00 -13.17
C GLU A 171 0.48 0.37 -12.98
N PHE A 172 -0.04 1.22 -12.08
CA PHE A 172 0.61 2.49 -11.75
C PHE A 172 2.06 2.31 -11.28
N VAL A 173 2.32 1.41 -10.34
CA VAL A 173 3.69 1.19 -9.84
C VAL A 173 4.60 0.63 -10.94
N LYS A 174 4.09 -0.31 -11.74
CA LYS A 174 4.89 -0.99 -12.74
C LYS A 174 5.13 -0.14 -13.99
N ASP A 175 4.07 0.40 -14.57
CA ASP A 175 4.08 0.99 -15.90
C ASP A 175 4.30 2.51 -15.85
N GLU A 176 3.78 3.20 -14.83
CA GLU A 176 4.00 4.66 -14.67
C GLU A 176 5.29 4.95 -13.88
N LEU A 177 5.50 4.29 -12.74
CA LEU A 177 6.72 4.53 -11.94
C LEU A 177 7.92 3.73 -12.44
N GLY A 178 7.73 2.55 -13.02
CA GLY A 178 8.85 1.64 -13.32
C GLY A 178 9.50 1.07 -12.05
N ASP A 179 8.69 0.80 -11.01
CA ASP A 179 9.11 0.28 -9.71
C ASP A 179 8.54 -1.13 -9.44
N ASP A 180 9.01 -1.78 -8.37
CA ASP A 180 8.45 -3.05 -7.88
C ASP A 180 7.37 -2.84 -6.81
N ALA A 181 6.44 -3.78 -6.68
CA ALA A 181 5.43 -3.78 -5.61
C ALA A 181 5.30 -5.15 -4.91
N VAL A 182 5.15 -5.11 -3.59
CA VAL A 182 4.73 -6.25 -2.76
C VAL A 182 3.45 -5.87 -2.03
N VAL A 183 2.35 -6.52 -2.43
CA VAL A 183 1.01 -6.23 -1.89
C VAL A 183 0.45 -7.47 -1.22
N ARG A 184 -0.14 -7.29 -0.05
CA ARG A 184 -0.91 -8.38 0.58
C ARG A 184 -2.23 -8.58 -0.16
N VAL A 185 -2.49 -9.78 -0.66
CA VAL A 185 -3.70 -10.04 -1.47
C VAL A 185 -4.97 -10.01 -0.64
N LYS A 186 -6.09 -9.52 -1.21
CA LYS A 186 -7.43 -9.67 -0.65
C LYS A 186 -7.89 -11.12 -0.75
N LYS A 187 -8.61 -11.59 0.28
CA LYS A 187 -9.19 -12.94 0.29
C LYS A 187 -10.15 -13.21 -0.88
N SER A 188 -10.70 -12.17 -1.47
CA SER A 188 -11.64 -12.24 -2.60
C SER A 188 -10.95 -12.39 -3.95
N ARG A 189 -9.62 -12.27 -4.05
CA ARG A 189 -8.92 -12.37 -5.33
C ARG A 189 -9.06 -13.76 -5.93
N ASN A 190 -9.40 -13.79 -7.22
CA ASN A 190 -9.52 -15.02 -8.00
C ASN A 190 -8.16 -15.44 -8.55
N SER A 191 -7.97 -16.75 -8.68
CA SER A 191 -6.85 -17.36 -9.40
C SER A 191 -7.22 -17.58 -10.87
N ASN A 192 -6.22 -18.02 -11.64
CA ASN A 192 -6.43 -18.49 -13.02
C ASN A 192 -7.23 -19.81 -13.08
N GLN A 193 -7.42 -20.49 -11.94
CA GLN A 193 -8.14 -21.76 -11.88
C GLN A 193 -9.65 -21.52 -11.78
N ALA A 194 -10.42 -22.40 -12.40
CA ALA A 194 -11.88 -22.36 -12.35
C ALA A 194 -12.44 -23.77 -12.15
N LYS A 195 -13.64 -23.84 -11.59
CA LYS A 195 -14.43 -25.06 -11.44
C LYS A 195 -15.85 -24.83 -11.91
N ILE A 196 -16.57 -25.90 -12.22
CA ILE A 196 -18.01 -25.83 -12.48
C ILE A 196 -18.73 -25.87 -11.14
N ASN A 197 -19.64 -24.93 -10.91
CA ASN A 197 -20.53 -24.96 -9.76
C ASN A 197 -21.59 -26.05 -10.01
N PRO A 198 -21.70 -27.09 -9.14
CA PRO A 198 -22.59 -28.22 -9.38
C PRO A 198 -24.07 -27.84 -9.35
N ASP A 199 -24.46 -26.83 -8.56
CA ASP A 199 -25.85 -26.42 -8.39
C ASP A 199 -26.35 -25.54 -9.54
N THR A 200 -25.45 -24.76 -10.14
CA THR A 200 -25.81 -23.75 -11.18
C THR A 200 -25.27 -24.08 -12.57
N GLY A 201 -24.40 -25.08 -12.70
CA GLY A 201 -23.71 -25.43 -13.95
C GLY A 201 -22.73 -24.37 -14.48
N ARG A 202 -22.55 -23.24 -13.76
CA ARG A 202 -21.72 -22.12 -14.22
C ARG A 202 -20.25 -22.30 -13.86
N LYS A 203 -19.36 -21.86 -14.74
CA LYS A 203 -17.92 -21.76 -14.47
C LYS A 203 -17.68 -20.66 -13.43
N VAL A 204 -17.07 -21.01 -12.31
CA VAL A 204 -16.71 -20.09 -11.22
C VAL A 204 -15.21 -20.15 -10.97
N HIS A 205 -14.58 -18.98 -10.84
CA HIS A 205 -13.16 -18.89 -10.51
C HIS A 205 -12.89 -19.34 -9.08
N ILE A 206 -11.77 -20.05 -8.88
CA ILE A 206 -11.28 -20.45 -7.57
C ILE A 206 -10.51 -19.28 -6.96
N LYS A 207 -10.79 -18.93 -5.71
CA LYS A 207 -10.05 -17.89 -4.97
C LYS A 207 -8.60 -18.31 -4.76
N LEU A 208 -7.64 -17.39 -4.86
CA LEU A 208 -6.21 -17.67 -4.69
C LEU A 208 -5.86 -18.33 -3.36
N ILE A 209 -6.56 -17.98 -2.29
CA ILE A 209 -6.35 -18.61 -0.98
C ILE A 209 -6.61 -20.13 -1.01
N ASN A 210 -7.46 -20.59 -1.93
CA ASN A 210 -7.88 -21.98 -2.09
C ASN A 210 -7.28 -22.65 -3.33
N SER A 211 -6.49 -21.94 -4.14
CA SER A 211 -5.89 -22.54 -5.34
C SER A 211 -4.71 -23.43 -4.97
N THR A 212 -4.43 -24.41 -5.83
CA THR A 212 -3.20 -25.21 -5.76
C THR A 212 -2.09 -24.45 -6.47
N PHE A 213 -0.88 -24.44 -5.91
CA PHE A 213 0.26 -23.74 -6.48
C PHE A 213 1.22 -24.77 -7.05
N ALA A 214 1.74 -24.53 -8.27
CA ALA A 214 2.61 -25.50 -8.94
C ALA A 214 3.99 -25.64 -8.28
N ASN A 215 4.48 -24.59 -7.61
CA ASN A 215 5.82 -24.56 -7.05
C ASN A 215 5.79 -24.40 -5.53
N GLN A 216 6.74 -25.03 -4.85
CA GLN A 216 6.90 -24.91 -3.41
C GLN A 216 8.33 -25.09 -2.94
N LYS A 217 8.64 -24.52 -1.77
CA LYS A 217 9.90 -24.68 -1.06
C LYS A 217 9.69 -24.56 0.44
N VAL A 218 10.36 -25.41 1.21
CA VAL A 218 10.30 -25.39 2.67
C VAL A 218 11.61 -24.83 3.22
N TYR A 219 11.49 -23.88 4.16
CA TYR A 219 12.60 -23.32 4.91
C TYR A 219 12.48 -23.73 6.37
N LEU A 220 13.60 -24.18 6.96
CA LEU A 220 13.69 -24.44 8.39
C LEU A 220 14.09 -23.16 9.11
N ILE A 221 13.34 -22.83 10.17
CA ILE A 221 13.62 -21.69 11.05
C ILE A 221 13.90 -22.25 12.43
N ASN A 222 15.19 -22.31 12.78
CA ASN A 222 15.66 -22.90 14.04
C ASN A 222 14.98 -22.25 15.25
N LYS A 223 14.87 -20.91 15.24
CA LYS A 223 14.23 -20.15 16.30
C LYS A 223 13.42 -19.01 15.70
N LEU A 224 12.12 -18.99 15.99
CA LEU A 224 11.18 -17.99 15.51
C LEU A 224 10.43 -17.39 16.70
N THR A 225 10.58 -16.09 16.92
CA THR A 225 9.80 -15.37 17.94
C THR A 225 8.65 -14.61 17.28
N LEU A 226 7.42 -14.92 17.67
CA LEU A 226 6.21 -14.24 17.18
C LEU A 226 5.31 -13.90 18.37
N LYS A 227 4.91 -12.63 18.48
CA LYS A 227 4.02 -12.12 19.54
C LYS A 227 4.47 -12.57 20.95
N GLY A 228 5.77 -12.49 21.23
CA GLY A 228 6.36 -12.90 22.51
C GLY A 228 6.51 -14.41 22.73
N LYS A 229 6.02 -15.26 21.81
CA LYS A 229 6.19 -16.73 21.89
C LYS A 229 7.37 -17.17 21.04
N CYS A 230 8.21 -18.03 21.61
CA CYS A 230 9.35 -18.63 20.93
C CYS A 230 8.97 -20.02 20.39
N TYR A 231 9.15 -20.22 19.09
CA TYR A 231 8.94 -21.48 18.39
C TYR A 231 10.31 -22.02 17.94
N GLN A 232 10.61 -23.26 18.32
CA GLN A 232 11.85 -23.94 17.95
C GLN A 232 11.60 -24.87 16.76
N ASN A 233 12.49 -24.86 15.78
CA ASN A 233 12.41 -25.65 14.55
C ASN A 233 11.05 -25.48 13.83
N ALA A 234 10.64 -24.22 13.65
CA ALA A 234 9.48 -23.90 12.83
C ALA A 234 9.80 -24.16 11.34
N LYS A 235 8.78 -24.45 10.53
CA LYS A 235 8.92 -24.59 9.07
C LYS A 235 8.15 -23.48 8.38
N CYS A 236 8.74 -22.85 7.38
CA CYS A 236 8.07 -21.93 6.48
C CYS A 236 7.94 -22.59 5.11
N LEU A 237 6.73 -22.99 4.75
CA LEU A 237 6.38 -23.42 3.40
C LEU A 237 6.05 -22.18 2.58
N ILE A 238 6.80 -21.98 1.51
CA ILE A 238 6.55 -20.95 0.50
C ILE A 238 6.09 -21.67 -0.76
N GLU A 239 4.88 -21.36 -1.21
CA GLU A 239 4.32 -21.82 -2.48
C GLU A 239 4.21 -20.64 -3.44
N TRP A 240 4.44 -20.82 -4.74
CA TRP A 240 4.31 -19.73 -5.72
C TRP A 240 3.83 -20.18 -7.10
N ASP A 241 3.11 -19.28 -7.75
CA ASP A 241 2.51 -19.47 -9.08
C ASP A 241 2.32 -18.11 -9.77
N LYS A 242 1.89 -18.09 -11.03
CA LYS A 242 1.52 -16.87 -11.74
C LYS A 242 0.01 -16.70 -11.83
N ILE A 243 -0.44 -15.45 -11.79
CA ILE A 243 -1.80 -15.03 -12.13
C ILE A 243 -1.74 -14.01 -13.27
N ASN A 244 -2.75 -14.00 -14.11
CA ASN A 244 -2.89 -12.96 -15.11
C ASN A 244 -3.95 -11.95 -14.65
N LEU A 245 -3.57 -10.69 -14.53
CA LEU A 245 -4.49 -9.58 -14.25
C LEU A 245 -4.34 -8.56 -15.38
N ASN A 246 -5.43 -8.30 -16.09
CA ASN A 246 -5.49 -7.35 -17.20
C ASN A 246 -4.38 -7.55 -18.27
N GLY A 247 -4.06 -8.81 -18.61
CA GLY A 247 -3.02 -9.13 -19.58
C GLY A 247 -1.59 -9.13 -19.01
N HIS A 248 -1.39 -8.74 -17.75
CA HIS A 248 -0.08 -8.78 -17.09
C HIS A 248 0.05 -9.99 -16.16
N ASP A 249 1.22 -10.62 -16.18
CA ASP A 249 1.55 -11.74 -15.31
C ASP A 249 2.15 -11.26 -13.97
N TYR A 250 1.48 -11.60 -12.89
CA TYR A 250 1.92 -11.39 -11.52
C TYR A 250 2.33 -12.72 -10.91
N THR A 251 3.46 -12.79 -10.23
CA THR A 251 3.71 -13.95 -9.35
C THR A 251 2.82 -13.81 -8.12
N THR A 252 2.44 -14.91 -7.51
CA THR A 252 1.72 -14.98 -6.25
C THR A 252 2.51 -15.88 -5.33
N ILE A 253 2.59 -15.52 -4.06
CA ILE A 253 3.26 -16.31 -3.03
C ILE A 253 2.24 -16.63 -1.95
N ARG A 254 2.19 -17.88 -1.52
CA ARG A 254 1.54 -18.28 -0.27
C ARG A 254 2.60 -18.73 0.72
N ALA A 255 2.67 -18.07 1.88
CA ALA A 255 3.54 -18.45 2.98
C ALA A 255 2.72 -19.07 4.11
N THR A 256 3.06 -20.32 4.46
CA THR A 256 2.45 -21.05 5.57
C THR A 256 3.53 -21.41 6.59
N LEU A 257 3.32 -20.99 7.83
CA LEU A 257 4.22 -21.30 8.93
C LEU A 257 3.68 -22.48 9.74
N TYR A 258 4.55 -23.43 10.04
CA TYR A 258 4.27 -24.62 10.83
C TYR A 258 5.14 -24.67 12.08
N LYS A 259 4.59 -25.20 13.16
CA LYS A 259 5.33 -25.60 14.34
C LYS A 259 6.14 -26.88 14.06
N ARG A 260 6.99 -27.25 15.03
CA ARG A 260 7.74 -28.52 15.01
C ARG A 260 6.81 -29.74 14.89
N ASP A 261 5.65 -29.70 15.53
CA ASP A 261 4.65 -30.78 15.52
C ASP A 261 3.86 -30.90 14.19
N GLY A 262 4.13 -30.03 13.21
CA GLY A 262 3.43 -30.01 11.92
C GLY A 262 2.10 -29.25 11.91
N SER A 263 1.63 -28.74 13.06
CA SER A 263 0.46 -27.88 13.12
C SER A 263 0.79 -26.46 12.60
N LYS A 264 -0.20 -25.82 11.96
CA LYS A 264 -0.03 -24.45 11.45
C LYS A 264 0.09 -23.44 12.62
N LEU A 265 0.98 -22.47 12.49
CA LEU A 265 1.09 -21.35 13.45
C LEU A 265 -0.08 -20.37 13.34
N TYR A 266 -0.63 -20.21 12.14
CA TYR A 266 -1.79 -19.39 11.86
C TYR A 266 -2.91 -20.24 11.23
N LYS A 267 -4.17 -19.93 11.56
CA LYS A 267 -5.33 -20.61 10.96
C LYS A 267 -5.38 -20.44 9.44
N GLU A 268 -4.98 -19.26 8.95
CA GLU A 268 -4.94 -18.92 7.52
C GLU A 268 -3.50 -18.66 7.05
N ALA A 269 -3.20 -19.05 5.81
CA ALA A 269 -1.93 -18.75 5.17
C ALA A 269 -1.85 -17.27 4.74
N VAL A 270 -0.63 -16.72 4.68
CA VAL A 270 -0.41 -15.34 4.21
C VAL A 270 -0.14 -15.38 2.70
N VAL A 271 -1.09 -14.92 1.90
CA VAL A 271 -0.94 -14.78 0.43
C VAL A 271 -0.44 -13.36 0.10
N LYS A 272 0.68 -13.25 -0.61
CA LYS A 272 1.28 -12.00 -1.09
C LYS A 272 1.39 -12.05 -2.62
N GLU A 273 0.83 -11.08 -3.33
CA GLU A 273 1.05 -10.91 -4.77
C GLU A 273 2.46 -10.31 -4.94
N ARG A 274 3.15 -10.84 -5.94
CA ARG A 274 4.57 -10.74 -6.23
C ARG A 274 4.67 -10.40 -7.73
N LEU A 275 4.50 -9.16 -8.18
CA LEU A 275 5.21 -8.78 -9.41
C LEU A 275 6.64 -8.51 -8.93
N HIS A 276 7.53 -9.50 -9.13
CA HIS A 276 8.88 -9.58 -8.54
C HIS A 276 9.01 -9.30 -7.02
N VAL A 277 8.86 -10.33 -6.20
CA VAL A 277 9.83 -10.54 -5.12
C VAL A 277 11.02 -11.12 -5.86
N THR A 278 12.20 -10.60 -5.61
CA THR A 278 13.44 -11.33 -5.82
C THR A 278 13.91 -11.57 -4.40
N PHE A 279 13.92 -12.83 -3.97
CA PHE A 279 14.87 -13.18 -2.93
C PHE A 279 16.13 -13.47 -3.73
N PHE A 280 17.02 -12.48 -3.82
CA PHE A 280 18.39 -12.76 -4.22
C PHE A 280 18.97 -13.65 -3.14
N PHE A 281 19.03 -14.96 -3.40
CA PHE A 281 20.11 -15.77 -2.89
C PHE A 281 21.04 -15.96 -4.07
N LYS A 282 22.12 -15.17 -4.08
CA LYS A 282 23.31 -15.55 -4.83
C LYS A 282 23.84 -16.82 -4.17
N VAL A 283 24.05 -17.88 -4.96
CA VAL A 283 25.09 -18.87 -4.64
C VAL A 283 26.38 -18.28 -5.21
#